data_AF-A0A4V1A469-F1
#
_entry.id   AF-A0A4V1A469-F1
#
_cell.length_a   1.000
_cell.length_b   1.000
_cell.length_c   1.000
_cell.angle_alpha   90.00
_cell.angle_beta   90.00
_cell.angle_gamma   90.00
#
_symmetry.space_group_name_H-M   'P 1'
#
loop_
_entity.id
_entity.type
_entity.pdbx_description
1 polymer ?
#
loop_
_entity_poly.entity_id
_entity_poly.type
_entity_poly.pdbx_seq_one_letter_code
_entity_poly.pdbx_strand_id
1 'polypeptide(L)'
;MKNKAVYLALSAALVSGSAYALDLVPGTQLGTGLAAISGELSESGFEITRYDRNAGMIEVYAVKGDVRHEVHIDPATGKITRVESTTRRGPSPLPGASEEQVRAMLADQGYEIMTFERERRKIEVYAKKDGRLWEIKVHPGTGEVLSVEAEG
;
A
#
# COMPACT_ATOMS: atom_id res chain seq x y z
N MET A 1 46.78 23.11 -34.41
CA MET A 1 46.34 21.72 -34.12
C MET A 1 45.17 21.82 -33.16
N LYS A 2 43.96 21.42 -33.56
CA LYS A 2 42.74 21.51 -32.73
C LYS A 2 42.32 20.10 -32.34
N ASN A 3 42.46 19.77 -31.05
CA ASN A 3 42.15 18.45 -30.52
C ASN A 3 40.63 18.30 -30.38
N LYS A 4 40.04 17.36 -31.10
CA LYS A 4 38.62 17.00 -30.95
C LYS A 4 38.48 16.07 -29.75
N ALA A 5 37.79 16.53 -28.70
CA ALA A 5 37.36 15.68 -27.61
C ALA A 5 36.23 14.76 -28.10
N VAL A 6 36.48 13.46 -28.08
CA VAL A 6 35.47 12.42 -28.31
C VAL A 6 34.83 12.13 -26.95
N TYR A 7 33.59 12.56 -26.76
CA TYR A 7 32.79 12.13 -25.62
C TYR A 7 32.13 10.79 -25.98
N LEU A 8 32.58 9.70 -25.33
CA LEU A 8 31.86 8.43 -25.31
C LEU A 8 30.54 8.65 -24.54
N ALA A 9 29.42 8.58 -25.25
CA ALA A 9 28.12 8.44 -24.62
C ALA A 9 27.98 6.99 -24.13
N LEU A 10 28.00 6.79 -22.82
CA LEU A 10 27.66 5.51 -22.20
C LEU A 10 26.14 5.38 -22.17
N SER A 11 25.57 4.65 -23.13
CA SER A 11 24.15 4.29 -23.12
C SER A 11 23.91 3.23 -22.04
N ALA A 12 23.37 3.63 -20.89
CA ALA A 12 22.85 2.68 -19.92
C ALA A 12 21.53 2.08 -20.45
N ALA A 13 21.56 0.83 -20.89
CA ALA A 13 20.36 0.08 -21.19
C ALA A 13 19.66 -0.27 -19.86
N LEU A 14 18.56 0.41 -19.56
CA LEU A 14 17.60 -0.03 -18.54
C LEU A 14 16.97 -1.33 -19.03
N VAL A 15 17.40 -2.46 -18.46
CA VAL A 15 16.66 -3.72 -18.59
C VAL A 15 15.41 -3.56 -17.73
N SER A 16 14.30 -3.18 -18.36
CA SER A 16 12.97 -3.33 -17.79
C SER A 16 12.64 -4.82 -17.72
N GLY A 17 13.22 -5.52 -16.75
CA GLY A 17 12.75 -6.85 -16.37
C GLY A 17 11.30 -6.68 -15.92
N SER A 18 10.39 -7.40 -16.56
CA SER A 18 9.03 -7.56 -16.04
C SER A 18 9.18 -8.11 -14.62
N ALA A 19 8.96 -7.27 -13.62
CA ALA A 19 8.84 -7.72 -12.23
C ALA A 19 7.58 -8.59 -12.18
N TYR A 20 7.76 -9.90 -12.35
CA TYR A 20 6.71 -10.84 -11.99
C TYR A 20 6.42 -10.57 -10.52
N ALA A 21 5.20 -10.13 -10.22
CA ALA A 21 4.79 -9.93 -8.85
C ALA A 21 4.92 -11.28 -8.13
N LEU A 22 5.81 -11.34 -7.14
CA LEU A 22 5.96 -12.53 -6.30
C LEU A 22 4.65 -12.81 -5.58
N ASP A 23 4.05 -13.95 -5.90
CA ASP A 23 2.89 -14.47 -5.20
C ASP A 23 3.33 -15.26 -3.97
N LEU A 24 2.99 -14.72 -2.80
CA LEU A 24 3.17 -15.39 -1.51
C LEU A 24 2.09 -16.46 -1.34
N VAL A 25 2.28 -17.61 -1.98
CA VAL A 25 1.41 -18.79 -1.88
C VAL A 25 2.20 -20.03 -1.47
N PRO A 26 1.57 -21.04 -0.85
CA PRO A 26 2.24 -22.29 -0.53
C PRO A 26 2.90 -22.93 -1.76
N GLY A 27 4.14 -23.39 -1.59
CA GLY A 27 4.96 -23.98 -2.64
C GLY A 27 5.95 -23.01 -3.31
N THR A 28 5.73 -21.68 -3.22
CA THR A 28 6.66 -20.66 -3.72
C THR A 28 8.02 -20.80 -3.02
N GLN A 29 9.10 -20.72 -3.79
CA GLN A 29 10.48 -20.90 -3.32
C GLN A 29 11.13 -19.54 -3.05
N LEU A 30 11.45 -19.21 -1.79
CA LEU A 30 12.13 -17.95 -1.41
C LEU A 30 13.61 -18.16 -1.04
N GLY A 31 14.05 -19.43 -0.96
CA GLY A 31 15.39 -19.81 -0.52
C GLY A 31 15.43 -20.22 0.96
N THR A 32 16.55 -20.80 1.37
CA THR A 32 16.73 -21.39 2.71
C THR A 32 17.47 -20.48 3.69
N GLY A 33 18.05 -19.39 3.19
CA GLY A 33 18.84 -18.42 3.95
C GLY A 33 18.13 -17.08 4.10
N LEU A 34 18.29 -16.44 5.25
CA LEU A 34 17.68 -15.13 5.55
C LEU A 34 18.01 -14.07 4.49
N ALA A 35 19.24 -14.06 3.96
CA ALA A 35 19.65 -13.10 2.93
C ALA A 35 18.90 -13.31 1.60
N ALA A 36 18.74 -14.57 1.17
CA ALA A 36 18.00 -14.90 -0.05
C ALA A 36 16.52 -14.54 0.09
N ILE A 37 15.91 -14.91 1.21
CA ILE A 37 14.51 -14.61 1.52
C ILE A 37 14.29 -13.09 1.58
N SER A 38 15.18 -12.36 2.27
CA SER A 38 15.11 -10.89 2.37
C SER A 38 15.22 -10.23 1.01
N GLY A 39 16.15 -10.69 0.18
CA GLY A 39 16.38 -10.17 -1.17
C GLY A 39 15.12 -10.31 -2.03
N GLU A 40 14.61 -11.53 -2.15
CA GLU A 40 13.43 -11.84 -2.97
C GLU A 40 12.19 -11.02 -2.55
N LEU A 41 11.94 -10.94 -1.25
CA LEU A 41 10.83 -10.15 -0.71
C LEU A 41 11.01 -8.65 -0.95
N SER A 42 12.22 -8.12 -0.73
CA SER A 42 12.49 -6.69 -0.93
C SER A 42 12.42 -6.28 -2.40
N GLU A 43 12.97 -7.10 -3.29
CA GLU A 43 12.88 -6.92 -4.76
C GLU A 43 11.42 -6.95 -5.23
N SER A 44 10.58 -7.70 -4.54
CA SER A 44 9.14 -7.79 -4.79
C SER A 44 8.30 -6.71 -4.09
N GLY A 45 8.95 -5.73 -3.45
CA GLY A 45 8.31 -4.57 -2.83
C GLY A 45 7.72 -4.83 -1.44
N PHE A 46 8.17 -5.88 -0.75
CA PHE A 46 7.82 -6.11 0.65
C PHE A 46 8.86 -5.47 1.58
N GLU A 47 8.41 -4.76 2.60
CA GLU A 47 9.25 -4.30 3.71
C GLU A 47 9.25 -5.36 4.82
N ILE A 48 10.41 -5.93 5.13
CA ILE A 48 10.48 -6.90 6.23
C ILE A 48 10.59 -6.19 7.57
N THR A 49 9.67 -6.53 8.48
CA THR A 49 9.56 -5.94 9.82
C THR A 49 10.15 -6.82 10.92
N ARG A 50 10.11 -8.15 10.75
CA ARG A 50 10.62 -9.10 11.73
C ARG A 50 10.92 -10.44 11.08
N TYR A 51 11.91 -11.12 11.64
CA TYR A 51 12.27 -12.49 11.36
C TYR A 51 12.22 -13.32 12.63
N ASP A 52 11.76 -14.55 12.52
CA ASP A 52 11.93 -15.58 13.53
C ASP A 52 12.44 -16.87 12.87
N ARG A 53 13.31 -17.59 13.56
CA ARG A 53 13.86 -18.85 13.05
C ARG A 53 14.02 -19.84 14.18
N ASN A 54 13.38 -20.99 14.03
CA ASN A 54 13.61 -22.15 14.87
C ASN A 54 14.02 -23.37 14.01
N ALA A 55 14.30 -24.50 14.66
CA ALA A 55 14.78 -25.70 13.96
C ALA A 55 13.80 -26.27 12.92
N GLY A 56 12.50 -25.95 13.03
CA GLY A 56 11.45 -26.48 12.15
C GLY A 56 10.84 -25.47 11.18
N MET A 57 11.08 -24.17 11.35
CA MET A 57 10.40 -23.12 10.58
C MET A 57 11.21 -21.83 10.52
N ILE A 58 11.16 -21.16 9.37
CA ILE A 58 11.49 -19.74 9.24
C ILE A 58 10.18 -18.97 9.13
N GLU A 59 9.99 -17.98 9.99
CA GLU A 59 8.86 -17.07 9.94
C GLU A 59 9.33 -15.67 9.53
N VAL A 60 8.67 -15.09 8.53
CA VAL A 60 8.96 -13.75 8.04
C VAL A 60 7.72 -12.88 8.14
N TYR A 61 7.84 -11.77 8.84
CA TYR A 61 6.79 -10.77 8.96
C TYR A 61 7.11 -9.59 8.06
N ALA A 62 6.38 -9.45 6.96
CA ALA A 62 6.61 -8.41 5.97
C ALA A 62 5.36 -7.57 5.71
N VAL A 63 5.55 -6.38 5.16
CA VAL A 63 4.46 -5.44 4.82
C VAL A 63 4.56 -5.09 3.35
N LYS A 64 3.42 -5.11 2.65
CA LYS A 64 3.30 -4.57 1.29
C LYS A 64 2.00 -3.77 1.21
N GLY A 65 2.13 -2.46 1.02
CA GLY A 65 1.02 -1.54 1.23
C GLY A 65 0.50 -1.65 2.67
N ASP A 66 -0.79 -1.92 2.83
CA ASP A 66 -1.45 -2.03 4.14
C ASP A 66 -1.63 -3.45 4.67
N VAL A 67 -1.08 -4.42 3.95
CA VAL A 67 -1.18 -5.82 4.29
C VAL A 67 0.08 -6.26 5.01
N ARG A 68 -0.09 -6.81 6.21
CA ARG A 68 0.97 -7.57 6.90
C ARG A 68 0.87 -9.02 6.43
N HIS A 69 2.00 -9.57 6.04
CA HIS A 69 2.17 -10.96 5.66
C HIS A 69 3.03 -11.65 6.70
N GLU A 70 2.53 -12.75 7.25
CA GLU A 70 3.29 -13.72 8.01
C GLU A 70 3.54 -14.92 7.08
N VAL A 71 4.79 -15.11 6.70
CA VAL A 71 5.22 -16.13 5.74
C VAL A 71 5.99 -17.21 6.49
N HIS A 72 5.47 -18.43 6.45
CA HIS A 72 6.10 -19.62 7.03
C HIS A 72 6.84 -20.38 5.94
N ILE A 73 8.13 -20.63 6.15
CA ILE A 73 9.04 -21.20 5.15
C ILE A 73 9.72 -22.43 5.75
N ASP A 74 9.66 -23.55 5.03
CA ASP A 74 10.41 -24.76 5.36
C ASP A 74 11.92 -24.46 5.22
N PRO A 75 12.72 -24.59 6.30
CA PRO A 75 14.14 -24.26 6.27
C PRO A 75 14.98 -25.23 5.42
N ALA A 76 14.51 -26.45 5.17
CA ALA A 76 15.21 -27.44 4.36
C ALA A 76 15.01 -27.20 2.86
N THR A 77 13.78 -26.85 2.47
CA THR A 77 13.44 -26.66 1.06
C THR A 77 13.41 -25.21 0.62
N GLY A 78 13.24 -24.25 1.54
CA GLY A 78 13.07 -22.83 1.23
C GLY A 78 11.70 -22.51 0.62
N LYS A 79 10.73 -23.42 0.74
CA LYS A 79 9.37 -23.26 0.22
C LYS A 79 8.45 -22.68 1.27
N ILE A 80 7.56 -21.79 0.84
CA ILE A 80 6.45 -21.32 1.65
C ILE A 80 5.55 -22.52 1.96
N THR A 81 5.30 -22.76 3.24
CA THR A 81 4.38 -23.78 3.73
C THR A 81 3.02 -23.18 4.11
N ARG A 82 3.02 -21.91 4.54
CA ARG A 82 1.82 -21.18 4.92
C ARG A 82 2.03 -19.68 4.76
N VAL A 83 0.94 -18.97 4.43
CA VAL A 83 0.90 -17.50 4.43
C VAL A 83 -0.36 -17.07 5.15
N GLU A 84 -0.21 -16.22 6.15
CA GLU A 84 -1.31 -15.44 6.69
C GLU A 84 -1.14 -14.00 6.27
N SER A 85 -2.22 -13.40 5.76
CA SER A 85 -2.24 -12.00 5.37
C SER A 85 -3.31 -11.29 6.17
N THR A 86 -2.87 -10.37 7.01
CA THR A 86 -3.77 -9.54 7.81
C THR A 86 -3.63 -8.10 7.34
N THR A 87 -4.67 -7.58 6.72
CA THR A 87 -4.87 -6.13 6.65
C THR A 87 -5.00 -5.64 8.10
N ARG A 88 -4.16 -4.70 8.56
CA ARG A 88 -4.25 -4.21 9.95
C ARG A 88 -5.72 -3.84 10.24
N ARG A 89 -6.38 -4.49 11.21
CA ARG A 89 -7.64 -3.99 11.79
C ARG A 89 -7.33 -2.76 12.65
N GLY A 90 -7.33 -1.62 11.98
CA GLY A 90 -7.13 -0.24 12.43
C GLY A 90 -7.04 0.65 11.20
N PRO A 91 -7.18 1.99 11.29
CA PRO A 91 -7.29 2.82 10.11
C PRO A 91 -6.00 2.65 9.33
N SER A 92 -6.15 2.16 8.13
CA SER A 92 -5.11 2.10 7.13
C SER A 92 -4.41 3.45 6.97
N PRO A 93 -3.07 3.47 6.87
CA PRO A 93 -2.34 4.55 6.22
C PRO A 93 -2.28 4.43 4.68
N LEU A 94 -3.07 3.57 4.02
CA LEU A 94 -3.43 3.76 2.60
C LEU A 94 -3.76 5.24 2.39
N PRO A 95 -3.49 5.81 1.21
CA PRO A 95 -4.25 6.96 0.75
C PRO A 95 -5.67 6.45 0.55
N GLY A 96 -6.43 6.35 1.64
CA GLY A 96 -7.87 6.34 1.60
C GLY A 96 -8.35 7.57 0.84
N ALA A 97 -9.64 7.64 0.49
CA ALA A 97 -10.16 8.71 -0.36
C ALA A 97 -9.53 10.06 0.01
N SER A 98 -8.76 10.62 -0.94
CA SER A 98 -8.05 11.86 -0.66
C SER A 98 -9.07 12.96 -0.44
N GLU A 99 -8.75 13.95 0.40
CA GLU A 99 -9.65 15.11 0.55
C GLU A 99 -9.92 15.77 -0.81
N GLU A 100 -8.99 15.71 -1.75
CA GLU A 100 -9.17 16.17 -3.13
C GLU A 100 -10.19 15.33 -3.91
N GLN A 101 -10.13 14.01 -3.84
CA GLN A 101 -11.12 13.13 -4.45
C GLN A 101 -12.52 13.34 -3.86
N VAL A 102 -12.62 13.42 -2.52
CA VAL A 102 -13.89 13.66 -1.82
C VAL A 102 -14.43 15.04 -2.18
N ARG A 103 -13.57 16.07 -2.21
CA ARG A 103 -13.93 17.43 -2.64
C ARG A 103 -14.44 17.45 -4.08
N ALA A 104 -13.75 16.79 -5.01
CA ALA A 104 -14.16 16.74 -6.41
C ALA A 104 -15.54 16.06 -6.57
N MET A 105 -15.74 14.91 -5.92
CA MET A 105 -16.99 14.16 -5.96
C MET A 105 -18.17 14.96 -5.39
N LEU A 106 -17.98 15.69 -4.29
CA LEU A 106 -19.04 16.46 -3.65
C LEU A 106 -19.29 17.78 -4.38
N ALA A 107 -18.25 18.42 -4.93
CA ALA A 107 -18.39 19.61 -5.77
C ALA A 107 -19.16 19.32 -7.05
N ASP A 108 -18.95 18.16 -7.68
CA ASP A 108 -19.72 17.68 -8.84
C ASP A 108 -21.22 17.56 -8.52
N GLN A 109 -21.55 17.27 -7.26
CA GLN A 109 -22.93 17.22 -6.75
C GLN A 109 -23.47 18.58 -6.30
N GLY A 110 -22.70 19.67 -6.47
CA GLY A 110 -23.10 21.03 -6.11
C GLY A 110 -22.88 21.41 -4.65
N TYR A 111 -22.07 20.65 -3.90
CA TYR A 111 -21.67 21.03 -2.55
C TYR A 111 -20.44 21.95 -2.56
N GLU A 112 -20.53 23.07 -1.84
CA GLU A 112 -19.41 23.94 -1.51
C GLU A 112 -18.77 23.49 -0.20
N ILE A 113 -17.60 22.86 -0.29
CA ILE A 113 -16.94 22.29 0.90
C ILE A 113 -16.32 23.38 1.77
N MET A 114 -16.70 23.39 3.04
CA MET A 114 -16.16 24.32 4.05
C MET A 114 -14.99 23.69 4.82
N THR A 115 -15.19 22.50 5.39
CA THR A 115 -14.23 21.85 6.30
C THR A 115 -14.21 20.34 6.09
N PHE A 116 -13.04 19.75 6.32
CA PHE A 116 -12.84 18.31 6.45
C PHE A 116 -12.35 18.00 7.86
N GLU A 117 -12.93 16.99 8.49
CA GLU A 117 -12.40 16.37 9.70
C GLU A 117 -12.19 14.88 9.45
N ARG A 118 -10.94 14.42 9.54
CA ARG A 118 -10.58 13.03 9.28
C ARG A 118 -10.40 12.25 10.57
N GLU A 119 -11.23 11.23 10.75
CA GLU A 119 -11.16 10.28 11.85
C GLU A 119 -10.81 8.85 11.38
N ARG A 120 -10.51 7.98 12.34
CA ARG A 120 -10.20 6.55 12.13
C ARG A 120 -11.29 5.78 11.37
N ARG A 121 -12.55 6.22 11.40
CA ARG A 121 -13.70 5.48 10.83
C ARG A 121 -14.49 6.25 9.78
N LYS A 122 -14.27 7.56 9.64
CA LYS A 122 -15.03 8.46 8.77
C LYS A 122 -14.21 9.69 8.43
N ILE A 123 -14.51 10.30 7.30
CA ILE A 123 -14.21 11.70 7.00
C ILE A 123 -15.54 12.43 7.18
N GLU A 124 -15.61 13.39 8.08
CA GLU A 124 -16.73 14.31 8.18
C GLU A 124 -16.44 15.51 7.27
N VAL A 125 -17.40 15.84 6.42
CA VAL A 125 -17.32 16.95 5.48
C VAL A 125 -18.46 17.91 5.77
N TYR A 126 -18.12 19.12 6.19
CA TYR A 126 -19.08 20.20 6.35
C TYR A 126 -19.13 20.98 5.04
N ALA A 127 -20.32 21.09 4.45
CA ALA A 127 -20.49 21.69 3.13
C ALA A 127 -21.80 22.47 3.02
N LYS A 128 -21.81 23.51 2.17
CA LYS A 128 -23.03 24.25 1.83
C LYS A 128 -23.59 23.79 0.50
N LYS A 129 -24.91 23.68 0.41
CA LYS A 129 -25.63 23.48 -0.84
C LYS A 129 -26.99 24.14 -0.72
N ASP A 130 -27.34 24.96 -1.72
CA ASP A 130 -28.60 25.73 -1.75
C ASP A 130 -28.81 26.61 -0.50
N GLY A 131 -27.74 27.20 0.02
CA GLY A 131 -27.76 28.06 1.21
C GLY A 131 -27.90 27.30 2.54
N ARG A 132 -27.99 25.97 2.53
CA ARG A 132 -28.09 25.11 3.71
C ARG A 132 -26.75 24.42 4.01
N LEU A 133 -26.43 24.26 5.29
CA LEU A 133 -25.25 23.52 5.76
C LEU A 133 -25.57 22.02 5.87
N TRP A 134 -24.61 21.18 5.51
CA TRP A 134 -24.69 19.73 5.51
C TRP A 134 -23.46 19.14 6.18
N GLU A 135 -23.67 18.12 7.01
CA GLU A 135 -22.65 17.20 7.49
C GLU A 135 -22.71 15.93 6.64
N ILE A 136 -21.60 15.60 5.97
CA ILE A 136 -21.51 14.44 5.08
C ILE A 136 -20.44 13.51 5.64
N LYS A 137 -20.84 12.29 6.00
CA LYS A 137 -19.94 11.26 6.52
C LYS A 137 -19.48 10.40 5.36
N VAL A 138 -18.18 10.28 5.16
CA VAL A 138 -17.58 9.54 4.05
C VAL A 138 -16.68 8.43 4.59
N HIS A 139 -16.73 7.24 3.99
CA HIS A 139 -15.88 6.14 4.36
C HIS A 139 -14.42 6.46 4.01
N PRO A 140 -13.49 6.44 4.98
CA PRO A 140 -12.16 7.01 4.80
C PRO A 140 -11.29 6.17 3.87
N GLY A 141 -11.65 4.90 3.63
CA GLY A 141 -10.90 4.00 2.74
C GLY A 141 -11.43 3.94 1.31
N THR A 142 -12.74 4.12 1.10
CA THR A 142 -13.40 3.93 -0.21
C THR A 142 -13.91 5.22 -0.83
N GLY A 143 -14.11 6.27 -0.04
CA GLY A 143 -14.73 7.51 -0.51
C GLY A 143 -16.24 7.44 -0.64
N GLU A 144 -16.85 6.32 -0.25
CA GLU A 144 -18.30 6.13 -0.27
C GLU A 144 -18.98 7.04 0.75
N VAL A 145 -20.07 7.68 0.34
CA VAL A 145 -20.91 8.46 1.24
C VAL A 145 -21.67 7.51 2.18
N LEU A 146 -21.45 7.66 3.48
CA LEU A 146 -22.08 6.88 4.55
C LEU A 146 -23.35 7.54 5.08
N SER A 147 -23.35 8.88 5.20
CA SER A 147 -24.52 9.67 5.63
C SER A 147 -24.45 11.08 5.07
N VAL A 148 -25.62 11.70 4.88
CA VAL A 148 -25.80 13.10 4.49
C VAL A 148 -26.89 13.68 5.38
N GLU A 149 -26.50 14.54 6.30
CA GLU A 149 -27.37 15.13 7.31
C GLU A 149 -27.35 16.65 7.16
N ALA A 150 -28.51 17.28 7.24
CA ALA A 150 -28.56 18.74 7.27
C ALA A 150 -28.21 19.23 8.67
N GLU A 151 -27.24 20.13 8.77
CA GLU A 151 -26.94 20.83 10.01
C GLU A 151 -28.09 21.81 10.32
N GLY A 152 -28.57 21.74 11.56
CA GLY A 152 -29.76 22.45 12.06
C GLY A 152 -29.47 23.84 12.60
#